data_AF-K0T668-F1
#
_entry.id   AF-K0T668-F1
#
_cell.length_a   1.000
_cell.length_b   1.000
_cell.length_c   1.000
_cell.angle_alpha   90.00
_cell.angle_beta   90.00
_cell.angle_gamma   90.00
#
_symmetry.space_group_name_H-M   'P 1'
#
loop_
_entity.id
_entity.type
_entity.pdbx_description
1 polymer ?
#
loop_
_entity_poly.entity_id
_entity_poly.type
_entity_poly.pdbx_seq_one_letter_code
_entity_poly.pdbx_strand_id
1 'polypeptide(L)'
;MVPRAVIVIATILAMCLSQVESFTGAQRRIQKGAASAAESKTSLYAVKKAKKASKKKSSKAKEEVVNFKKAEFISAVAEKTGMTKADSELALSAVLSVIATEVADGKRISLPGFGTFKLNFRAARKGRNPKTGEEIDIRASNSPSFSASKTFKDLCNPDR
;
A
#
# COMPACT_ATOMS: atom_id res chain seq x y z
N MET A 1 -9.51 -3.49 58.17
CA MET A 1 -10.70 -3.52 57.29
C MET A 1 -10.36 -2.76 56.03
N VAL A 2 -9.93 -3.44 54.96
CA VAL A 2 -9.48 -2.79 53.72
C VAL A 2 -10.70 -2.53 52.83
N PRO A 3 -10.88 -1.32 52.27
CA PRO A 3 -12.09 -0.96 51.53
C PRO A 3 -12.26 -1.81 50.27
N ARG A 4 -13.48 -2.33 50.06
CA ARG A 4 -13.86 -3.22 48.94
C ARG A 4 -13.51 -2.67 47.54
N ALA A 5 -13.36 -1.35 47.39
CA ALA A 5 -12.95 -0.71 46.13
C ALA A 5 -11.49 -1.01 45.73
N VAL A 6 -10.59 -1.21 46.71
CA VAL A 6 -9.16 -1.46 46.45
C VAL A 6 -8.93 -2.90 45.95
N ILE A 7 -9.79 -3.84 46.36
CA ILE A 7 -9.74 -5.23 45.92
C ILE A 7 -10.14 -5.35 44.45
N VAL A 8 -11.14 -4.59 43.99
CA VAL A 8 -11.63 -4.64 42.59
C VAL A 8 -10.60 -4.05 41.61
N ILE A 9 -9.90 -2.99 41.98
CA ILE A 9 -8.86 -2.36 41.14
C ILE A 9 -7.62 -3.27 41.05
N ALA A 10 -7.24 -3.94 42.14
CA ALA A 10 -6.13 -4.90 42.15
C ALA A 10 -6.43 -6.14 41.28
N THR A 11 -7.69 -6.60 41.22
CA THR A 11 -8.08 -7.74 40.37
C THR A 11 -8.09 -7.40 38.88
N ILE A 12 -8.46 -6.17 38.50
CA ILE A 12 -8.48 -5.74 37.08
C ILE A 12 -7.06 -5.54 36.54
N LEU A 13 -6.12 -5.08 37.38
CA LEU A 13 -4.72 -4.94 36.99
C LEU A 13 -4.01 -6.30 36.82
N ALA A 14 -4.33 -7.29 37.67
CA ALA A 14 -3.72 -8.63 37.62
C ALA A 14 -4.15 -9.45 36.39
N MET A 15 -5.38 -9.27 35.90
CA MET A 15 -5.89 -9.96 34.72
C MET A 15 -5.25 -9.45 33.41
N CYS A 16 -4.73 -8.22 33.42
CA CYS A 16 -4.10 -7.59 32.26
C CYS A 16 -2.63 -7.99 32.09
N LEU A 17 -1.90 -8.27 33.18
CA LEU A 17 -0.52 -8.78 33.10
C LEU A 17 -0.42 -10.23 32.58
N SER A 18 -1.47 -11.02 32.74
CA SER A 18 -1.49 -12.44 32.31
C SER A 18 -1.66 -12.62 30.79
N GLN A 19 -2.01 -11.58 30.03
CA GLN A 19 -2.16 -11.67 28.56
C GLN A 19 -0.96 -11.16 27.76
N VAL A 20 -0.01 -10.47 28.39
CA VAL A 20 1.20 -9.94 27.70
C VAL A 20 2.33 -10.99 27.62
N GLU A 21 2.30 -12.04 28.45
CA GLU A 21 3.33 -13.09 28.46
C GLU A 21 3.16 -14.16 27.36
N SER A 22 2.06 -14.14 26.59
CA SER A 22 1.85 -15.05 25.46
C SER A 22 2.41 -14.53 24.12
N PHE A 23 2.90 -13.29 24.05
CA PHE A 23 3.29 -12.68 22.77
C PHE A 23 4.80 -12.66 22.48
N THR A 24 5.67 -12.92 23.48
CA THR A 24 7.12 -12.70 23.35
C THR A 24 7.98 -13.97 23.25
N GLY A 25 7.38 -15.16 23.33
CA GLY A 25 8.09 -16.45 23.24
C GLY A 25 8.30 -17.02 21.83
N ALA A 26 7.54 -16.57 20.82
CA ALA A 26 7.44 -17.27 19.53
C ALA A 26 8.35 -16.76 18.39
N GLN A 27 9.13 -15.70 18.58
CA GLN A 27 9.93 -15.09 17.48
C GLN A 27 11.46 -15.18 17.67
N ARG A 28 11.98 -15.92 18.66
CA ARG A 28 13.43 -16.13 18.84
C ARG A 28 13.97 -17.48 18.32
N ARG A 29 13.20 -18.23 17.52
CA ARG A 29 13.63 -19.53 16.96
C ARG A 29 13.97 -19.53 15.46
N ILE A 30 13.78 -18.42 14.74
CA ILE A 30 14.14 -18.32 13.32
C ILE A 30 15.30 -17.32 13.15
N GLN A 31 16.43 -17.57 13.83
CA GLN A 31 17.68 -16.85 13.56
C GLN A 31 18.94 -17.73 13.66
N LYS A 32 18.82 -19.05 13.83
CA LYS A 32 19.99 -19.94 13.90
C LYS A 32 19.75 -21.22 13.09
N GLY A 33 20.07 -21.17 11.81
CA GLY A 33 20.05 -22.36 10.95
C GLY A 33 20.11 -22.03 9.47
N ALA A 34 21.28 -21.59 8.99
CA ALA A 34 21.80 -21.82 7.63
C ALA A 34 23.00 -20.90 7.36
N ALA A 35 24.02 -20.99 8.21
CA ALA A 35 25.38 -20.61 7.85
C ALA A 35 26.10 -21.90 7.44
N SER A 36 25.96 -22.32 6.17
CA SER A 36 26.89 -23.23 5.49
C SER A 36 26.50 -23.42 4.02
N ALA A 37 26.94 -22.51 3.17
CA ALA A 37 27.18 -22.76 1.75
C ALA A 37 27.93 -21.54 1.20
N ALA A 38 29.19 -21.45 1.58
CA ALA A 38 30.14 -20.64 0.85
C ALA A 38 30.40 -21.28 -0.52
N GLU A 39 30.77 -20.41 -1.45
CA GLU A 39 31.48 -20.66 -2.72
C GLU A 39 30.65 -20.76 -4.01
N SER A 40 31.18 -20.04 -5.01
CA SER A 40 30.80 -19.98 -6.43
C SER A 40 29.68 -19.00 -6.85
N LYS A 41 30.01 -17.70 -6.84
CA LYS A 41 29.69 -16.69 -7.91
C LYS A 41 30.21 -15.27 -7.61
N THR A 42 31.14 -15.14 -6.67
CA THR A 42 31.99 -13.96 -6.46
C THR A 42 33.01 -13.81 -7.58
N SER A 43 32.58 -13.52 -8.81
CA SER A 43 33.49 -13.07 -9.88
C SER A 43 32.86 -12.18 -10.95
N LEU A 44 31.53 -11.97 -10.94
CA LEU A 44 30.85 -11.18 -11.97
C LEU A 44 30.58 -9.71 -11.61
N TYR A 45 30.72 -9.30 -10.34
CA TYR A 45 30.37 -7.95 -9.90
C TYR A 45 31.56 -6.99 -9.68
N ALA A 46 32.79 -7.42 -9.94
CA ALA A 46 33.98 -6.59 -9.75
C ALA A 46 34.48 -5.82 -11.01
N VAL A 47 33.90 -6.05 -12.21
CA VAL A 47 34.43 -5.47 -13.48
C VAL A 47 33.56 -4.35 -14.10
N LYS A 48 32.34 -4.11 -13.63
CA LYS A 48 31.50 -3.00 -14.16
C LYS A 48 31.71 -1.64 -13.46
N LYS A 49 32.76 -1.50 -12.64
CA LYS A 49 33.15 -0.23 -11.99
C LYS A 49 34.10 0.64 -12.83
N ALA A 50 34.44 0.25 -14.07
CA ALA A 50 35.55 0.91 -14.80
C ALA A 50 35.30 1.30 -16.28
N LYS A 51 34.07 1.24 -16.84
CA LYS A 51 33.90 1.44 -18.30
C LYS A 51 32.84 2.41 -18.82
N LYS A 52 32.34 3.36 -18.02
CA LYS A 52 31.55 4.45 -18.63
C LYS A 52 31.61 5.81 -17.93
N ALA A 53 32.79 6.15 -17.43
CA ALA A 53 33.22 7.54 -17.32
C ALA A 53 33.89 7.97 -18.65
N SER A 54 33.17 7.89 -19.78
CA SER A 54 33.48 8.57 -21.06
C SER A 54 32.50 8.15 -22.17
N LYS A 55 31.23 8.53 -22.05
CA LYS A 55 30.44 8.84 -23.24
C LYS A 55 29.71 10.16 -22.99
N LYS A 56 30.44 11.24 -23.28
CA LYS A 56 29.92 12.61 -23.29
C LYS A 56 28.91 12.74 -24.44
N LYS A 57 27.79 13.41 -24.14
CA LYS A 57 26.88 14.12 -25.04
C LYS A 57 25.82 13.28 -25.78
N SER A 58 24.61 13.23 -25.23
CA SER A 58 23.42 13.90 -25.81
C SER A 58 22.15 13.65 -24.96
N SER A 59 21.45 14.74 -24.64
CA SER A 59 20.00 14.90 -24.48
C SER A 59 19.17 13.78 -23.81
N LYS A 60 18.60 14.08 -22.63
CA LYS A 60 17.15 14.34 -22.41
C LYS A 60 16.90 14.38 -20.90
N ALA A 61 16.33 15.48 -20.40
CA ALA A 61 15.87 15.59 -19.02
C ALA A 61 14.87 14.44 -18.76
N LYS A 62 15.26 13.52 -17.89
CA LYS A 62 14.41 12.43 -17.43
C LYS A 62 14.04 12.79 -16.01
N GLU A 63 12.82 13.28 -15.86
CA GLU A 63 12.18 13.52 -14.56
C GLU A 63 12.35 12.26 -13.71
N GLU A 64 13.08 12.37 -12.59
CA GLU A 64 13.18 11.28 -11.63
C GLU A 64 11.81 11.07 -11.01
N VAL A 65 11.15 9.97 -11.37
CA VAL A 65 9.88 9.57 -10.74
C VAL A 65 10.20 9.18 -9.30
N VAL A 66 10.06 10.13 -8.39
CA VAL A 66 10.12 9.89 -6.95
C VAL A 66 8.90 9.05 -6.57
N ASN A 67 9.11 7.77 -6.33
CA ASN A 67 8.06 6.86 -5.93
C ASN A 67 7.76 7.05 -4.43
N PHE A 68 6.68 7.76 -4.12
CA PHE A 68 6.22 7.96 -2.74
C PHE A 68 5.72 6.63 -2.17
N LYS A 69 6.44 6.08 -1.18
CA LYS A 69 6.18 4.72 -0.67
C LYS A 69 5.10 4.74 0.41
N LYS A 70 4.46 3.58 0.64
CA LYS A 70 3.43 3.40 1.69
C LYS A 70 3.90 3.89 3.07
N ALA A 71 5.16 3.63 3.44
CA ALA A 71 5.72 4.03 4.73
C ALA A 71 5.84 5.56 4.90
N GLU A 72 6.19 6.27 3.83
CA GLU A 72 6.27 7.74 3.81
C GLU A 72 4.86 8.33 3.88
N PHE A 73 3.90 7.73 3.19
CA PHE A 73 2.49 8.11 3.26
C PHE A 73 1.91 7.94 4.66
N ILE A 74 2.15 6.79 5.32
CA ILE A 74 1.69 6.55 6.69
C ILE A 74 2.30 7.58 7.65
N SER A 75 3.58 7.91 7.48
CA SER A 75 4.24 8.92 8.32
C SER A 75 3.62 10.30 8.11
N ALA A 76 3.36 10.70 6.86
CA ALA A 76 2.70 11.97 6.56
C ALA A 76 1.24 12.03 7.07
N VAL A 77 0.51 10.91 7.06
CA VAL A 77 -0.84 10.83 7.64
C VAL A 77 -0.78 10.94 9.16
N ALA A 78 0.15 10.25 9.81
CA ALA A 78 0.35 10.32 11.25
C ALA A 78 0.68 11.76 11.71
N GLU A 79 1.56 12.46 10.98
CA GLU A 79 1.90 13.87 11.27
C GLU A 79 0.70 14.81 11.14
N LYS A 80 -0.17 14.61 10.14
CA LYS A 80 -1.36 15.45 9.93
C LYS A 80 -2.51 15.16 10.89
N THR A 81 -2.63 13.92 11.35
CA THR A 81 -3.74 13.46 12.20
C THR A 81 -3.39 13.44 13.69
N GLY A 82 -2.09 13.49 14.03
CA GLY A 82 -1.60 13.32 15.40
C GLY A 82 -1.72 11.88 15.93
N MET A 83 -2.08 10.91 15.08
CA MET A 83 -2.22 9.51 15.46
C MET A 83 -0.88 8.78 15.49
N THR A 84 -0.83 7.62 16.14
CA THR A 84 0.34 6.75 16.05
C THR A 84 0.48 6.21 14.63
N LYS A 85 1.71 5.83 14.23
CA LYS A 85 1.96 5.22 12.92
C LYS A 85 1.19 3.92 12.73
N ALA A 86 1.02 3.13 13.81
CA ALA A 86 0.25 1.89 13.79
C ALA A 86 -1.23 2.15 13.52
N ASP A 87 -1.84 3.11 14.22
CA ASP A 87 -3.25 3.45 14.02
C ASP A 87 -3.48 4.08 12.65
N SER A 88 -2.52 4.87 12.14
CA SER A 88 -2.57 5.44 10.79
C SER A 88 -2.53 4.36 9.71
N GLU A 89 -1.75 3.31 9.90
CA GLU A 89 -1.73 2.16 8.99
C GLU A 89 -3.06 1.39 9.03
N LEU A 90 -3.60 1.15 10.23
CA LEU A 90 -4.91 0.51 10.40
C LEU A 90 -6.02 1.33 9.74
N ALA A 91 -6.09 2.63 10.00
CA ALA A 91 -7.07 3.53 9.40
C ALA A 91 -6.98 3.54 7.87
N LEU A 92 -5.77 3.62 7.31
CA LEU A 92 -5.57 3.56 5.86
C LEU A 92 -6.05 2.23 5.27
N SER A 93 -5.71 1.12 5.90
CA SER A 93 -6.13 -0.21 5.45
C SER A 93 -7.65 -0.36 5.48
N ALA A 94 -8.30 0.15 6.54
CA ALA A 94 -9.74 0.15 6.69
C ALA A 94 -10.42 0.96 5.58
N VAL A 95 -9.96 2.19 5.32
CA VAL A 95 -10.50 3.04 4.24
C VAL A 95 -10.39 2.36 2.88
N LEU A 96 -9.22 1.80 2.55
CA LEU A 96 -9.02 1.09 1.27
C LEU A 96 -9.92 -0.14 1.16
N SER A 97 -10.11 -0.88 2.25
CA SER A 97 -10.98 -2.05 2.27
C SER A 97 -12.45 -1.68 2.03
N VAL A 98 -12.96 -0.64 2.71
CA VAL A 98 -14.34 -0.16 2.56
C VAL A 98 -14.57 0.35 1.14
N ILE A 99 -13.61 1.08 0.57
CA ILE A 99 -13.74 1.55 -0.82
C ILE A 99 -13.80 0.36 -1.79
N ALA A 100 -12.94 -0.65 -1.59
CA ALA A 100 -12.91 -1.83 -2.44
C ALA A 100 -14.22 -2.62 -2.39
N THR A 101 -14.76 -2.87 -1.19
CA THR A 101 -16.00 -3.64 -1.02
C THR A 101 -17.21 -2.89 -1.58
N GLU A 102 -17.37 -1.62 -1.22
CA GLU A 102 -18.54 -0.83 -1.64
C GLU A 102 -18.55 -0.58 -3.16
N VAL A 103 -17.39 -0.39 -3.79
CA VAL A 103 -17.29 -0.26 -5.25
C VAL A 103 -17.53 -1.60 -5.94
N ALA A 104 -17.09 -2.72 -5.36
CA ALA A 104 -17.36 -4.05 -5.90
C ALA A 104 -18.87 -4.37 -5.88
N ASP A 105 -19.60 -3.90 -4.85
CA ASP A 105 -21.06 -3.98 -4.76
C ASP A 105 -21.79 -3.09 -5.78
N GLY A 106 -21.06 -2.29 -6.57
CA GLY A 106 -21.63 -1.38 -7.57
C GLY A 106 -22.09 -0.03 -7.00
N LYS A 107 -21.82 0.25 -5.73
CA LYS A 107 -22.14 1.54 -5.12
C LYS A 107 -21.13 2.60 -5.57
N ARG A 108 -21.54 3.86 -5.44
CA ARG A 108 -20.71 5.03 -5.76
C ARG A 108 -20.31 5.73 -4.48
N ILE A 109 -19.01 5.98 -4.33
CA ILE A 109 -18.45 6.66 -3.15
C ILE A 109 -17.95 8.02 -3.61
N SER A 110 -18.52 9.09 -3.08
CA SER A 110 -18.08 10.45 -3.37
C SER A 110 -17.34 11.04 -2.18
N LEU A 111 -16.07 11.38 -2.37
CA LEU A 111 -15.26 12.08 -1.39
C LEU A 111 -15.13 13.55 -1.82
N PRO A 112 -15.83 14.48 -1.15
CA PRO A 112 -15.76 15.90 -1.50
C PRO A 112 -14.32 16.39 -1.39
N GLY A 113 -13.89 17.22 -2.33
CA GLY A 113 -12.51 17.71 -2.36
C GLY A 113 -11.51 16.78 -3.08
N PHE A 114 -11.81 15.49 -3.24
CA PHE A 114 -10.90 14.52 -3.88
C PHE A 114 -11.46 13.92 -5.17
N GLY A 115 -12.65 13.31 -5.12
CA GLY A 115 -13.25 12.69 -6.30
C GLY A 115 -14.28 11.61 -5.98
N THR A 116 -14.69 10.88 -7.01
CA THR A 116 -15.74 9.86 -6.93
C THR A 116 -15.22 8.53 -7.44
N PHE A 117 -15.42 7.47 -6.67
CA PHE A 117 -15.19 6.09 -7.07
C PHE A 117 -16.49 5.47 -7.57
N LYS A 118 -16.43 4.77 -8.70
CA LYS A 118 -17.58 4.10 -9.32
C LYS A 118 -17.15 2.79 -9.97
N LEU A 119 -18.08 1.84 -10.03
CA LEU A 119 -17.95 0.68 -10.89
C LEU A 119 -18.37 1.05 -12.31
N ASN A 120 -17.56 0.70 -13.30
CA ASN A 120 -17.88 0.88 -14.71
C ASN A 120 -18.13 -0.49 -15.34
N PHE A 121 -19.35 -0.71 -15.82
CA PHE A 121 -19.74 -1.92 -16.51
C PHE A 121 -19.39 -1.81 -18.00
N ARG A 122 -18.73 -2.84 -18.54
CA ARG A 122 -18.48 -3.00 -19.97
C ARG A 122 -19.25 -4.22 -20.44
N ALA A 123 -20.21 -4.00 -21.33
CA ALA A 123 -21.01 -5.06 -21.91
C ALA A 123 -20.17 -6.02 -22.75
N ALA A 124 -20.64 -7.27 -22.85
CA ALA A 124 -20.03 -8.26 -23.71
C ALA A 124 -20.10 -7.80 -25.18
N ARG A 125 -19.02 -7.99 -25.92
CA ARG A 125 -18.93 -7.60 -27.32
C ARG A 125 -17.99 -8.52 -28.07
N LYS A 126 -18.19 -8.59 -29.38
CA LYS A 126 -17.24 -9.25 -30.29
C LYS A 126 -16.03 -8.34 -30.51
N GLY A 127 -14.84 -8.90 -30.35
CA GLY A 127 -13.57 -8.28 -30.69
C GLY A 127 -12.84 -9.10 -31.75
N ARG A 128 -11.70 -8.61 -32.22
CA ARG A 128 -10.78 -9.38 -33.07
C ARG A 128 -9.44 -9.55 -32.39
N ASN A 129 -8.84 -10.72 -32.57
CA ASN A 129 -7.45 -10.92 -32.16
C ASN A 129 -6.54 -10.05 -33.04
N PRO A 130 -5.76 -9.11 -32.47
CA PRO A 130 -4.85 -8.28 -33.27
C PRO A 130 -3.75 -9.09 -33.98
N LYS A 131 -3.48 -10.34 -33.57
CA LYS A 131 -2.47 -11.20 -34.19
C LYS A 131 -3.01 -12.17 -35.25
N THR A 132 -4.21 -12.74 -35.05
CA THR A 132 -4.78 -13.77 -35.94
C THR A 132 -5.99 -13.28 -36.76
N GLY A 133 -6.59 -12.14 -36.40
CA GLY A 133 -7.77 -11.60 -37.08
C GLY A 133 -9.08 -12.30 -36.76
N GLU A 134 -9.04 -13.43 -36.06
CA GLU A 134 -10.21 -14.22 -35.66
C GLU A 134 -11.11 -13.43 -34.69
N GLU A 135 -12.42 -13.68 -34.79
CA GLU A 135 -13.42 -13.08 -33.94
C GLU A 135 -13.43 -13.75 -32.55
N ILE A 136 -13.32 -12.94 -31.50
CA ILE A 136 -13.25 -13.40 -30.11
C ILE A 136 -14.35 -12.72 -29.30
N ASP A 137 -15.03 -13.51 -28.48
CA ASP A 137 -16.02 -13.01 -27.53
C ASP A 137 -15.35 -12.43 -26.30
N ILE A 138 -15.46 -11.11 -26.14
CA ILE A 138 -15.01 -10.41 -24.93
C ILE A 138 -16.18 -10.40 -23.96
N ARG A 139 -16.05 -11.14 -22.86
CA ARG A 139 -17.07 -11.21 -21.81
C ARG A 139 -17.32 -9.84 -21.19
N ALA A 140 -18.53 -9.66 -20.64
CA ALA A 140 -18.85 -8.49 -19.85
C ALA A 140 -17.87 -8.39 -18.66
N SER A 141 -17.39 -7.19 -18.37
CA SER A 141 -16.43 -6.96 -17.30
C SER A 141 -16.75 -5.70 -16.52
N ASN A 142 -16.44 -5.76 -15.22
CA ASN A 142 -16.54 -4.64 -14.31
C ASN A 142 -15.15 -4.09 -14.06
N SER A 143 -14.98 -2.79 -14.19
CA SER A 143 -13.72 -2.10 -13.90
C SER A 143 -13.96 -0.96 -12.91
N PRO A 144 -13.20 -0.86 -11.80
CA PRO A 144 -13.27 0.31 -10.94
C PRO A 144 -12.75 1.54 -11.69
N SER A 145 -13.42 2.66 -11.50
CA SER A 145 -13.06 3.95 -12.11
C SER A 145 -13.09 5.04 -11.04
N PHE A 146 -12.05 5.87 -11.04
CA PHE A 146 -11.96 7.07 -10.21
C PHE A 146 -12.09 8.32 -11.08
N SER A 147 -12.93 9.26 -10.64
CA SER A 147 -13.09 10.56 -11.26
C SER A 147 -12.65 11.65 -10.28
N ALA A 148 -11.55 12.33 -10.58
CA ALA A 148 -11.06 13.44 -9.78
C ALA A 148 -12.05 14.62 -9.74
N SER A 149 -12.22 15.22 -8.56
CA SER A 149 -13.00 16.44 -8.38
C SER A 149 -12.29 17.64 -9.01
N LYS A 150 -13.03 18.75 -9.19
CA LYS A 150 -12.46 20.01 -9.66
C LYS A 150 -11.32 20.50 -8.74
N THR A 151 -11.57 20.52 -7.44
CA THR A 151 -10.59 20.91 -6.41
C THR A 151 -9.27 20.15 -6.53
N PHE A 152 -9.31 18.83 -6.77
CA PHE A 152 -8.09 18.04 -6.91
C PHE A 152 -7.37 18.32 -8.24
N LYS A 153 -8.11 18.55 -9.33
CA LYS A 153 -7.55 18.93 -10.63
C LYS A 153 -6.90 20.31 -10.60
N ASP A 154 -7.48 21.25 -9.87
CA ASP A 154 -6.99 22.62 -9.71
C ASP A 154 -5.67 22.60 -8.91
N LEU A 155 -5.57 21.77 -7.86
CA LEU A 155 -4.31 21.56 -7.12
C LEU A 155 -3.17 21.01 -8.00
N CYS A 156 -3.51 20.21 -9.02
CA CYS A 156 -2.51 19.69 -9.97
C CYS A 156 -2.19 20.66 -11.11
N ASN A 157 -3.07 21.63 -11.40
CA ASN A 157 -2.91 22.60 -12.49
C ASN A 157 -3.22 24.02 -11.98
N PRO A 158 -2.34 24.62 -11.16
CA PRO A 158 -2.58 25.92 -10.53
C PRO A 158 -2.62 27.10 -11.52
N ASP A 159 -2.06 26.95 -12.72
CA ASP A 159 -1.84 28.04 -13.69
C ASP A 159 -2.83 28.04 -14.88
N ARG A 160 -4.02 27.43 -14.75
CA ARG A 160 -5.07 27.44 -15.79
C ARG A 160 -6.30 28.24 -15.39
#